data_AF-A0A3C1G0C6-F1
#
_entry.id   AF-A0A3C1G0C6-F1
#
_cell.length_a   1.000
_cell.length_b   1.000
_cell.length_c   1.000
_cell.angle_alpha   90.00
_cell.angle_beta   90.00
_cell.angle_gamma   90.00
#
_symmetry.space_group_name_H-M   'P 1'
#
loop_
_entity.id
_entity.type
_entity.pdbx_description
1 polymer ?
#
loop_
_entity_poly.entity_id
_entity_poly.type
_entity_poly.pdbx_seq_one_letter_code
_entity_poly.pdbx_strand_id
1 'polypeptide(L)'
;MHSGDAQRQWFSEMIEMLRQQWTPGLSWTELAHLTTQLDTMLHRIRRDRNIIPPMCTCPRCGTHKRSRFTGISINATILAAGRFGIAPQTEVKELSKRWTKYRKEQGLDHYGKKTTPTTAS
;
A
#
# COMPACT_ATOMS: atom_id res chain seq x y z
N MET A 1 3.96 -20.67 -12.81
CA MET A 1 3.61 -19.33 -12.30
C MET A 1 2.28 -18.94 -12.93
N HIS A 2 1.26 -18.58 -12.14
CA HIS A 2 0.01 -18.08 -12.71
C HIS A 2 0.25 -16.66 -13.26
N SER A 3 -0.02 -16.46 -14.55
CA SER A 3 0.13 -15.18 -15.23
C SER A 3 -0.74 -14.12 -14.56
N GLY A 4 -0.14 -13.28 -13.71
CA GLY A 4 -0.83 -12.18 -13.01
C GLY A 4 -0.37 -11.93 -11.57
N ASP A 5 0.21 -12.93 -10.90
CA ASP A 5 0.60 -12.78 -9.48
C ASP A 5 1.71 -11.75 -9.26
N ALA A 6 2.61 -11.58 -10.24
CA ALA A 6 3.68 -10.58 -10.18
C ALA A 6 3.16 -9.13 -10.13
N GLN A 7 1.93 -8.88 -10.60
CA GLN A 7 1.27 -7.58 -10.57
C GLN A 7 0.17 -7.51 -9.49
N ARG A 8 -0.16 -8.63 -8.86
CA ARG A 8 -1.22 -8.70 -7.84
C ARG A 8 -0.72 -8.11 -6.52
N GLN A 9 -1.41 -7.07 -6.06
CA GLN A 9 -1.11 -6.43 -4.77
C GLN A 9 -2.05 -6.88 -3.65
N TRP A 10 -3.26 -7.36 -3.98
CA TRP A 10 -4.28 -7.77 -3.00
C TRP A 10 -4.56 -9.27 -3.12
N PHE A 11 -4.03 -10.03 -2.17
CA PHE A 11 -4.32 -11.45 -1.98
C PHE A 11 -5.53 -11.64 -1.05
N SER A 12 -6.18 -12.80 -1.15
CA SER A 12 -7.36 -13.16 -0.33
C SER A 12 -7.13 -12.93 1.16
N GLU A 13 -5.99 -13.39 1.67
CA GLU A 13 -5.61 -13.30 3.09
C GLU A 13 -5.49 -11.85 3.56
N MET A 14 -5.02 -10.96 2.68
CA MET A 14 -4.92 -9.52 2.98
C MET A 14 -6.29 -8.85 3.00
N ILE A 15 -7.19 -9.24 2.09
CA ILE A 15 -8.55 -8.71 2.03
C ILE A 15 -9.34 -9.14 3.27
N GLU A 16 -9.14 -10.37 3.72
CA GLU A 16 -9.73 -10.89 4.95
C GLU A 16 -9.24 -10.12 6.19
N MET A 17 -7.93 -9.94 6.33
CA MET A 17 -7.35 -9.11 7.41
C MET A 17 -7.89 -7.67 7.36
N LEU A 18 -7.93 -7.07 6.17
CA LEU A 18 -8.48 -5.72 5.99
C LEU A 18 -9.94 -5.69 6.45
N ARG A 19 -10.77 -6.68 6.10
CA ARG A 19 -12.17 -6.73 6.49
C ARG A 19 -12.35 -6.93 8.01
N GLN A 20 -11.49 -7.72 8.64
CA GLN A 20 -11.57 -7.99 10.08
C GLN A 20 -11.12 -6.80 10.94
N GLN A 21 -10.08 -6.09 10.50
CA GLN A 21 -9.48 -4.99 11.28
C GLN A 21 -9.99 -3.60 10.88
N TRP A 22 -10.70 -3.47 9.76
CA TRP A 22 -11.27 -2.18 9.36
C TRP A 22 -12.45 -1.81 10.25
N THR A 23 -12.31 -0.70 10.97
CA THR A 23 -13.39 -0.12 11.77
C THR A 23 -13.70 1.30 11.30
N PRO A 24 -14.99 1.70 11.29
CA PRO A 24 -15.34 3.11 11.09
C PRO A 24 -14.67 3.97 12.16
N GLY A 25 -14.01 5.05 11.75
CA GLY A 25 -13.40 6.01 12.68
C GLY A 25 -11.98 5.69 13.15
N LEU A 26 -11.27 4.73 12.51
CA LEU A 26 -9.83 4.51 12.74
C LEU A 26 -9.05 5.83 12.80
N SER A 27 -8.22 5.98 13.82
CA SER A 27 -7.21 7.03 13.88
C SER A 27 -6.14 6.84 12.80
N TRP A 28 -5.38 7.90 12.51
CA TRP A 28 -4.28 7.81 11.55
C TRP A 28 -3.20 6.81 11.96
N THR A 29 -2.94 6.69 13.27
CA THR A 29 -1.97 5.73 13.82
C THR A 29 -2.44 4.30 13.62
N GLU A 30 -3.71 4.00 13.89
CA GLU A 30 -4.26 2.65 13.69
C GLU A 30 -4.30 2.29 12.20
N LEU A 31 -4.65 3.25 11.33
CA LEU A 31 -4.63 3.04 9.88
C LEU A 31 -3.20 2.80 9.35
N ALA A 32 -2.20 3.50 9.89
CA ALA A 32 -0.79 3.26 9.56
C ALA A 32 -0.32 1.89 10.06
N HIS A 33 -0.76 1.47 11.24
CA HIS A 33 -0.46 0.16 11.80
C HIS A 33 -1.07 -0.97 10.96
N LEU A 34 -2.37 -0.88 10.61
CA LEU A 34 -3.04 -1.81 9.71
C LEU A 34 -2.35 -1.89 8.35
N THR A 35 -1.97 -0.75 7.78
CA THR A 35 -1.22 -0.71 6.51
C THR A 35 0.12 -1.43 6.62
N THR A 36 0.85 -1.25 7.72
CA THR A 36 2.13 -1.92 7.97
C THR A 36 1.96 -3.45 8.10
N GLN A 37 0.90 -3.90 8.76
CA GLN A 37 0.57 -5.33 8.86
C GLN A 37 0.28 -5.93 7.48
N LEU A 38 -0.54 -5.26 6.66
CA LEU A 38 -0.87 -5.69 5.30
C LEU A 38 0.37 -5.71 4.38
N ASP A 39 1.25 -4.72 4.50
CA ASP A 39 2.50 -4.66 3.74
C ASP A 39 3.46 -5.81 4.12
N THR A 40 3.59 -6.08 5.43
CA THR A 40 4.36 -7.21 5.94
C THR A 40 3.82 -8.54 5.42
N MET A 41 2.49 -8.71 5.44
CA MET A 41 1.82 -9.89 4.88
C MET A 41 2.07 -10.03 3.38
N LEU A 42 1.99 -8.93 2.61
CA LEU A 42 2.28 -8.94 1.18
C LEU A 42 3.70 -9.41 0.88
N HIS A 43 4.68 -8.92 1.64
CA HIS A 43 6.08 -9.35 1.51
C HIS A 43 6.27 -10.83 1.87
N ARG A 44 5.59 -11.32 2.92
CA ARG A 44 5.58 -12.73 3.28
C ARG A 44 4.99 -13.59 2.16
N ILE A 45 3.80 -13.25 1.65
CA ILE A 45 3.15 -13.98 0.55
C ILE A 45 4.06 -14.05 -0.68
N ARG A 46 4.68 -12.92 -1.06
CA ARG A 46 5.60 -12.88 -2.21
C ARG A 46 6.80 -13.80 -2.00
N ARG A 47 7.37 -13.82 -0.80
CA ARG A 47 8.48 -14.72 -0.45
C ARG A 47 8.03 -16.18 -0.50
N ASP A 48 6.96 -16.52 0.19
CA ASP A 48 6.48 -17.89 0.38
C ASP A 48 6.03 -18.51 -0.97
N ARG A 49 5.44 -17.69 -1.85
CA ARG A 49 5.01 -18.11 -3.19
C ARG A 49 6.08 -17.93 -4.27
N ASN A 50 7.31 -17.57 -3.89
CA ASN A 50 8.43 -17.29 -4.78
C ASN A 50 8.06 -16.35 -5.96
N ILE A 51 7.29 -15.30 -5.65
CA ILE A 51 6.90 -14.29 -6.61
C ILE A 51 8.09 -13.35 -6.82
N ILE A 52 8.49 -13.19 -8.07
CA ILE A 52 9.63 -12.37 -8.46
C ILE A 52 9.11 -11.10 -9.17
N PRO A 53 9.71 -9.92 -8.94
CA PRO A 53 9.31 -8.70 -9.64
C PRO A 53 9.43 -8.86 -11.17
N PRO A 54 8.52 -8.23 -11.94
CA PRO A 54 8.60 -8.24 -13.39
C PRO A 54 9.90 -7.57 -13.87
N MET A 55 10.38 -7.99 -15.05
CA MET A 55 11.41 -7.25 -15.75
C MET A 55 10.81 -5.95 -16.29
N CYS A 56 11.53 -4.85 -16.15
CA CYS A 56 11.18 -3.57 -16.74
C CYS A 56 12.34 -3.05 -17.58
N THR A 57 12.00 -2.44 -18.71
CA THR A 57 12.96 -1.73 -19.56
C THR A 57 12.87 -0.25 -19.22
N CYS A 58 14.03 0.37 -18.95
CA CYS A 58 14.09 1.81 -18.77
C CYS A 58 13.84 2.49 -20.14
N PRO A 59 12.83 3.36 -20.28
CA PRO A 59 12.56 4.02 -21.56
C PRO A 59 13.64 5.05 -21.95
N ARG A 60 14.48 5.47 -21.00
CA ARG A 60 15.55 6.46 -21.24
C ARG A 60 16.88 5.87 -21.68
N CYS A 61 17.26 4.72 -21.14
CA CYS A 61 18.59 4.12 -21.38
C CYS A 61 18.53 2.69 -21.93
N GLY A 62 17.33 2.12 -22.14
CA GLY A 62 17.15 0.77 -22.65
C GLY A 62 17.54 -0.36 -21.67
N THR A 63 18.06 -0.04 -20.48
CA THR A 63 18.50 -1.07 -19.52
C THR A 63 17.31 -1.92 -19.07
N HIS A 64 17.45 -3.24 -19.25
CA HIS A 64 16.54 -4.25 -18.74
C HIS A 64 16.96 -4.65 -17.32
N LYS A 65 16.10 -4.38 -16.33
CA LYS A 65 16.34 -4.76 -14.95
C LYS A 65 15.07 -5.23 -14.27
N ARG A 66 15.22 -6.04 -13.23
CA ARG A 66 14.10 -6.36 -12.34
C ARG A 66 13.57 -5.09 -11.71
N SER A 67 12.26 -4.90 -11.75
CA SER A 67 11.62 -3.84 -10.98
C SER A 67 11.75 -4.14 -9.48
N ARG A 68 11.39 -3.15 -8.66
CA ARG A 68 11.20 -3.38 -7.22
C ARG A 68 9.74 -3.62 -6.97
N PHE A 69 9.44 -4.51 -6.05
CA PHE A 69 8.10 -4.61 -5.51
C PHE A 69 7.71 -3.28 -4.87
N THR A 70 6.51 -2.80 -5.18
CA THR A 70 5.88 -1.71 -4.45
C THR A 70 5.25 -2.28 -3.17
N GLY A 71 5.39 -1.51 -2.09
CA GLY A 71 4.65 -1.75 -0.85
C GLY A 71 3.23 -1.16 -0.91
N ILE A 72 2.52 -1.26 0.20
CA ILE A 72 1.17 -0.74 0.38
C ILE A 72 1.24 0.61 1.09
N SER A 73 0.76 1.65 0.44
CA SER A 73 0.60 2.97 1.07
C SER A 73 -0.70 3.05 1.87
N ILE A 74 -0.77 3.98 2.83
CA ILE A 74 -2.00 4.21 3.60
C ILE A 74 -3.17 4.55 2.66
N ASN A 75 -2.91 5.33 1.62
CA ASN A 75 -3.94 5.67 0.63
C ASN A 75 -4.41 4.43 -0.17
N ALA A 76 -3.50 3.50 -0.48
CA ALA A 76 -3.87 2.25 -1.13
C ALA A 76 -4.76 1.38 -0.22
N THR A 77 -4.49 1.34 1.09
CA THR A 77 -5.34 0.66 2.09
C THR A 77 -6.74 1.25 2.12
N ILE A 78 -6.85 2.59 2.19
CA ILE A 78 -8.16 3.30 2.18
C ILE A 78 -8.94 2.92 0.92
N LEU A 79 -8.32 3.04 -0.26
CA LEU A 79 -8.99 2.74 -1.54
C LEU A 79 -9.38 1.26 -1.67
N ALA A 80 -8.60 0.36 -1.09
CA ALA A 80 -8.91 -1.07 -1.08
C ALA A 80 -10.17 -1.38 -0.26
N ALA A 81 -10.38 -0.70 0.87
CA ALA A 81 -11.59 -0.87 1.66
C ALA A 81 -12.85 -0.57 0.83
N GLY A 82 -12.82 0.48 0.00
CA GLY A 82 -13.90 0.77 -0.94
C GLY A 82 -14.00 -0.27 -2.05
N ARG A 83 -12.87 -0.61 -2.68
CA ARG A 83 -12.81 -1.57 -3.80
C ARG A 83 -13.40 -2.93 -3.43
N PHE A 84 -13.21 -3.39 -2.19
CA PHE A 84 -13.68 -4.70 -1.72
C PHE A 84 -14.99 -4.66 -0.93
N GLY A 85 -15.71 -3.52 -0.98
CA GLY A 85 -17.02 -3.36 -0.34
C GLY A 85 -16.97 -3.46 1.19
N ILE A 86 -15.84 -3.12 1.79
CA ILE A 86 -15.64 -3.10 3.26
C ILE A 86 -16.18 -1.78 3.84
N ALA A 87 -16.06 -0.70 3.07
CA ALA A 87 -16.57 0.62 3.43
C ALA A 87 -17.28 1.29 2.24
N PRO A 88 -18.25 2.20 2.49
CA PRO A 88 -18.90 2.98 1.44
C PRO A 88 -17.91 3.80 0.63
N GLN A 89 -18.11 3.87 -0.69
CA GLN A 89 -17.24 4.59 -1.62
C GLN A 89 -17.14 6.09 -1.31
N THR A 90 -18.22 6.69 -0.80
CA THR A 90 -18.28 8.09 -0.38
C THR A 90 -17.35 8.35 0.81
N GLU A 91 -17.42 7.50 1.84
CA GLU A 91 -16.57 7.59 3.03
C GLU A 91 -15.10 7.38 2.70
N VAL A 92 -14.80 6.41 1.83
CA VAL A 92 -13.43 6.12 1.36
C VAL A 92 -12.82 7.30 0.63
N LYS A 93 -13.59 7.98 -0.23
CA LYS A 93 -13.13 9.18 -0.94
C LYS A 93 -12.83 10.33 0.03
N GLU A 94 -13.70 10.58 0.99
CA GLU A 94 -13.48 11.63 1.99
C GLU A 94 -12.30 11.31 2.92
N LEU A 95 -12.17 10.07 3.36
CA LEU A 95 -11.04 9.64 4.18
C LEU A 95 -9.69 9.78 3.43
N SER A 96 -9.66 9.42 2.14
CA SER A 96 -8.47 9.58 1.28
C SER A 96 -8.05 11.05 1.14
N LYS A 97 -9.00 11.97 0.97
CA LYS A 97 -8.74 13.42 0.94
C LYS A 97 -8.19 13.90 2.28
N ARG A 98 -8.84 13.53 3.39
CA ARG A 98 -8.41 13.89 4.74
C ARG A 98 -6.99 13.38 5.05
N TRP A 99 -6.68 12.15 4.63
CA TRP A 99 -5.33 11.58 4.74
C TRP A 99 -4.32 12.43 3.96
N THR A 100 -4.63 12.77 2.72
CA THR A 100 -3.73 13.58 1.86
C THR A 100 -3.43 14.94 2.49
N LYS A 101 -4.44 15.58 3.08
CA LYS A 101 -4.28 16.85 3.81
C LYS A 101 -3.40 16.66 5.06
N TYR A 102 -3.77 15.73 5.94
CA TYR A 102 -3.04 15.44 7.17
C TYR A 102 -1.57 15.08 6.91
N ARG A 103 -1.31 14.21 5.92
CA ARG A 103 0.04 13.81 5.51
C ARG A 103 0.91 15.02 5.15
N LYS A 104 0.37 15.97 4.37
CA LYS A 104 1.09 17.19 3.97
C LYS A 104 1.36 18.09 5.17
N GLU A 105 0.35 18.36 5.99
CA GLU A 105 0.46 19.21 7.18
C GLU A 105 1.48 18.66 8.19
N GLN A 106 1.57 17.34 8.29
CA GLN A 106 2.46 16.67 9.24
C GLN A 106 3.82 16.29 8.67
N GLY A 107 4.10 16.58 7.39
CA GLY A 107 5.35 16.18 6.74
C GLY A 107 5.57 14.66 6.77
N LEU A 108 4.54 13.89 6.41
CA LEU A 108 4.59 12.43 6.38
C LEU A 108 4.82 11.90 4.96
N ASP A 109 5.45 10.74 4.84
CA ASP A 109 5.57 9.99 3.59
C ASP A 109 4.27 9.23 3.26
N HIS A 110 4.27 8.42 2.20
CA HIS A 110 3.10 7.65 1.77
C HIS A 110 2.71 6.52 2.74
N TYR A 111 3.60 6.18 3.67
CA TYR A 111 3.44 5.13 4.67
C TYR A 111 3.15 5.69 6.08
N GLY A 112 3.05 7.01 6.21
CA GLY A 112 2.76 7.69 7.47
C GLY A 112 3.97 7.90 8.38
N LYS A 113 5.19 7.78 7.85
CA LYS A 113 6.43 8.07 8.58
C LYS A 113 6.83 9.52 8.35
N LYS A 114 7.40 10.19 9.36
CA LYS A 114 7.95 11.53 9.20
C LYS A 114 9.02 11.51 8.10
N THR A 115 8.89 12.40 7.12
CA THR A 115 9.96 12.61 6.16
C THR A 115 11.10 13.26 6.92
N THR A 116 12.18 12.53 7.18
CA THR A 116 13.42 13.18 7.55
C THR A 116 13.80 14.08 6.37
N PRO A 117 14.07 15.38 6.60
CA PRO A 117 14.72 16.17 5.57
C PRO A 117 16.02 15.44 5.26
N THR A 118 16.15 14.94 4.03
CA THR A 118 17.42 14.46 3.54
C THR A 118 18.36 15.66 3.57
N THR A 119 19.18 15.77 4.61
CA THR A 119 20.37 16.60 4.57
C THR A 119 21.20 16.03 3.43
N ALA A 120 21.15 16.70 2.28
CA ALA A 120 22.10 16.48 1.21
C ALA A 120 23.48 16.86 1.78
N SER A 121 24.33 15.86 1.98
CA SER A 121 25.77 16.02 2.17
C SER A 121 26.47 15.62 0.89
#